data_AF-A0A815L356-F1
#
_entry.id   AF-A0A815L356-F1
#
_cell.length_a   1.000
_cell.length_b   1.000
_cell.length_c   1.000
_cell.angle_alpha   90.00
_cell.angle_beta   90.00
_cell.angle_gamma   90.00
#
_symmetry.space_group_name_H-M   'P 1'
#
loop_
_entity.id
_entity.type
_entity.pdbx_description
1 polymer ?
#
loop_
_entity_poly.entity_id
_entity_poly.type
_entity_poly.pdbx_seq_one_letter_code
_entity_poly.pdbx_strand_id
1 'polypeptide(L)'
;MFIFGMKKKKDSSISKYSYTKQAIVQNNFDLQEAILQIKNGFYSNNCTDLCEYLHDDNDKYMILADYESYIQTQEKVSQLFKNPLEWTKKVIRNITTSTKFSSDSIVFRQANELYNL
;
A
#
# COMPACT_ATOMS: atom_id res chain seq x y z
N MET A 1 0.54 8.98 -10.79
CA MET A 1 0.00 8.09 -9.74
C MET A 1 0.63 6.72 -9.91
N PHE A 2 1.00 6.08 -8.80
CA PHE A 2 1.54 4.73 -8.77
C PHE A 2 0.59 3.88 -7.94
N ILE A 3 0.00 2.86 -8.55
CA ILE A 3 -0.94 1.94 -7.89
C ILE A 3 -0.25 0.58 -7.79
N PHE A 4 -0.31 -0.02 -6.62
CA PHE A 4 0.29 -1.31 -6.29
C PHE A 4 -0.66 -2.12 -5.41
N GLY A 5 -0.24 -3.33 -5.07
CA GLY A 5 -0.98 -4.21 -4.17
C GLY A 5 -2.11 -4.98 -4.83
N MET A 6 -2.70 -5.87 -4.05
CA MET A 6 -3.76 -6.74 -4.48
C MET A 6 -5.07 -5.96 -4.70
N LYS A 7 -5.77 -6.30 -5.79
CA LYS A 7 -7.12 -5.78 -6.00
C LYS A 7 -8.09 -6.49 -5.06
N LYS A 8 -9.03 -5.73 -4.48
CA LYS A 8 -10.18 -6.29 -3.78
C LYS A 8 -10.97 -7.18 -4.74
N LYS A 9 -10.99 -8.50 -4.49
CA LYS A 9 -11.82 -9.44 -5.26
C LYS A 9 -13.30 -9.18 -4.93
N LYS A 10 -14.18 -9.25 -5.93
CA LYS A 10 -15.63 -9.01 -5.76
C LYS A 10 -16.29 -10.08 -4.87
N ASP A 11 -15.77 -11.30 -4.87
CA ASP A 11 -16.23 -12.39 -4.02
C ASP A 11 -15.27 -12.64 -2.85
N SER A 12 -15.82 -12.67 -1.64
CA SER A 12 -15.12 -12.91 -0.36
C SER A 12 -14.59 -14.34 -0.19
N SER A 13 -14.93 -15.25 -1.11
CA SER A 13 -14.64 -16.69 -1.06
C SER A 13 -13.21 -17.08 -1.44
N ILE A 14 -12.45 -16.19 -2.11
CA ILE A 14 -11.05 -16.46 -2.51
C ILE A 14 -10.05 -16.06 -1.41
N SER A 15 -10.50 -15.75 -0.20
CA SER A 15 -9.64 -15.29 0.89
C SER A 15 -8.75 -16.38 1.51
N LYS A 16 -9.05 -17.67 1.30
CA LYS A 16 -8.35 -18.77 2.01
C LYS A 16 -7.52 -19.72 1.14
N TYR A 17 -7.62 -19.69 -0.19
CA TYR A 17 -7.12 -20.79 -1.03
C TYR A 17 -5.75 -20.58 -1.72
N SER A 18 -5.03 -19.48 -1.50
CA SER A 18 -3.69 -19.32 -2.11
C SER A 18 -2.71 -18.39 -1.36
N TYR A 19 -3.09 -17.85 -0.20
CA TYR A 19 -2.20 -17.01 0.59
C TYR A 19 -1.54 -17.86 1.67
N THR A 20 -0.30 -18.27 1.42
CA THR A 20 0.54 -18.94 2.42
C THR A 20 1.68 -18.00 2.76
N LYS A 21 1.60 -17.34 3.93
CA LYS A 21 2.64 -16.45 4.46
C LYS A 21 4.04 -17.04 4.32
N GLN A 22 4.17 -18.30 4.72
CA GLN A 22 5.43 -19.03 4.72
C GLN A 22 6.02 -19.10 3.31
N ALA A 23 5.21 -19.36 2.29
CA ALA A 23 5.69 -19.40 0.91
C ALA A 23 6.12 -18.02 0.40
N ILE A 24 5.39 -16.96 0.75
CA ILE A 24 5.74 -15.58 0.34
C ILE A 24 7.05 -15.16 0.99
N VAL A 25 7.19 -15.38 2.28
CA VAL A 25 8.41 -15.09 3.02
C VAL A 25 9.56 -15.94 2.47
N GLN A 26 9.40 -17.25 2.34
CA GLN A 26 10.45 -18.17 1.83
C GLN A 26 10.95 -17.83 0.42
N ASN A 27 10.09 -17.28 -0.44
CA ASN A 27 10.46 -16.92 -1.81
C ASN A 27 11.07 -15.52 -1.95
N ASN A 28 11.12 -14.72 -0.89
CA ASN A 28 11.69 -13.37 -0.91
C ASN A 28 12.77 -13.21 0.16
N PHE A 29 14.03 -13.17 -0.28
CA PHE A 29 15.19 -13.07 0.61
C PHE A 29 15.22 -11.73 1.37
N ASP A 30 14.96 -10.62 0.69
CA ASP A 30 14.98 -9.29 1.31
C ASP A 30 13.90 -9.16 2.40
N LEU A 31 12.72 -9.74 2.16
CA LEU A 31 11.63 -9.79 3.14
C LEU A 31 12.00 -10.65 4.35
N GLN A 32 12.65 -11.81 4.15
CA GLN A 32 13.15 -12.64 5.23
C GLN A 32 14.17 -11.89 6.09
N GLU A 33 15.13 -11.23 5.44
CA GLU A 33 16.16 -10.48 6.14
C GLU A 33 15.54 -9.33 6.95
N ALA A 34 14.63 -8.57 6.37
CA ALA A 34 13.93 -7.49 7.06
C ALA A 34 13.18 -8.01 8.30
N ILE A 35 12.42 -9.10 8.17
CA ILE A 35 11.71 -9.71 9.30
C ILE A 35 12.69 -10.18 10.38
N LEU A 36 13.81 -10.80 9.99
CA LEU A 36 14.82 -11.30 10.91
C LEU A 36 15.52 -10.16 11.68
N GLN A 37 15.88 -9.07 10.99
CA GLN A 37 16.49 -7.89 11.61
C GLN A 37 15.55 -7.23 12.62
N ILE A 38 14.27 -7.12 12.29
CA ILE A 38 13.24 -6.60 13.21
C ILE A 38 13.12 -7.53 14.42
N LYS A 39 13.03 -8.85 14.20
CA LYS A 39 12.89 -9.85 15.25
C LYS A 39 14.07 -9.87 16.22
N ASN A 40 15.29 -9.72 15.70
CA ASN A 40 16.51 -9.75 16.50
C ASN A 40 16.82 -8.40 17.17
N GLY A 41 15.93 -7.41 17.03
CA GLY A 41 16.09 -6.10 17.66
C GLY A 41 17.20 -5.24 17.06
N PHE A 42 17.58 -5.49 15.80
CA PHE A 42 18.66 -4.75 15.12
C PHE A 42 18.44 -3.23 15.13
N TYR A 43 17.19 -2.79 14.95
CA TYR A 43 16.82 -1.38 14.92
C TYR A 43 16.40 -0.83 16.30
N SER A 44 15.78 -1.67 17.13
CA SER A 44 15.48 -1.35 18.53
C SER A 44 15.14 -2.62 19.30
N ASN A 45 15.42 -2.64 20.61
CA ASN A 45 15.22 -3.82 21.47
C ASN A 45 13.75 -4.24 21.66
N ASN A 46 12.77 -3.42 21.23
CA ASN A 46 11.33 -3.62 21.51
C ASN A 46 10.45 -3.71 20.24
N CYS A 47 10.97 -4.23 19.12
CA CYS A 47 10.18 -4.40 17.89
C CYS A 47 9.44 -5.74 17.79
N THR A 48 9.28 -6.48 18.90
CA THR A 48 8.66 -7.82 18.90
C THR A 48 7.19 -7.81 18.49
N ASP A 49 6.44 -6.77 18.86
CA ASP A 49 4.99 -6.66 18.59
C ASP A 49 4.66 -6.75 17.09
N LEU A 50 5.52 -6.20 16.23
CA LEU A 50 5.32 -6.26 14.77
C LEU A 50 5.56 -7.67 14.23
N CYS A 51 6.59 -8.37 14.75
CA CYS A 51 6.85 -9.74 14.36
C CYS A 51 5.76 -10.69 14.84
N GLU A 52 5.26 -10.48 16.06
CA GLU A 52 4.10 -11.18 16.61
C GLU A 52 2.86 -10.94 15.76
N TYR A 53 2.56 -9.68 15.40
CA TYR A 53 1.46 -9.36 14.50
C TYR A 53 1.56 -10.08 13.13
N LEU A 54 2.74 -10.06 12.52
CA LEU A 54 2.98 -10.73 11.24
C LEU A 54 2.91 -12.26 11.34
N HIS A 55 3.12 -12.83 12.53
CA HIS A 55 3.04 -14.27 12.77
C HIS A 55 1.63 -14.71 13.19
N ASP A 56 1.12 -14.18 14.30
CA ASP A 56 -0.06 -14.66 15.03
C ASP A 56 -1.37 -14.23 14.40
N ASP A 57 -1.44 -13.00 13.87
CA ASP A 57 -2.70 -12.38 13.44
C ASP A 57 -3.07 -12.70 11.98
N ASN A 58 -2.49 -13.78 11.45
CA ASN A 58 -2.67 -14.21 10.06
C ASN A 58 -2.40 -13.12 8.98
N ASP A 59 -1.63 -12.07 9.30
CA ASP A 59 -1.37 -10.94 8.39
C ASP A 59 -2.69 -10.42 7.81
N LYS A 60 -3.61 -10.06 8.72
CA LYS A 60 -4.98 -9.65 8.39
C LYS A 60 -5.05 -8.55 7.32
N TYR A 61 -4.05 -7.66 7.28
CA TYR A 61 -3.97 -6.57 6.30
C TYR A 61 -3.15 -6.93 5.06
N MET A 62 -2.69 -8.17 4.91
CA MET A 62 -1.98 -8.68 3.74
C MET A 62 -0.69 -7.92 3.42
N ILE A 63 0.02 -7.44 4.45
CA ILE A 63 1.27 -6.69 4.34
C ILE A 63 2.31 -7.50 3.57
N LEU A 64 2.44 -8.80 3.90
CA LEU A 64 3.40 -9.69 3.25
C LEU A 64 3.00 -9.92 1.78
N ALA A 65 1.71 -9.96 1.48
CA ALA A 65 1.21 -10.15 0.11
C ALA A 65 1.55 -8.96 -0.79
N ASP A 66 1.44 -7.75 -0.25
CA ASP A 66 1.65 -6.52 -1.02
C ASP A 66 3.12 -6.08 -1.05
N TYR A 67 3.98 -6.60 -0.16
CA TYR A 67 5.38 -6.22 0.00
C TYR A 67 6.16 -6.16 -1.31
N GLU A 68 6.16 -7.24 -2.09
CA GLU A 68 6.91 -7.31 -3.35
C GLU A 68 6.43 -6.24 -4.34
N SER A 69 5.11 -6.11 -4.51
CA SER A 69 4.52 -5.12 -5.41
C SER A 69 4.81 -3.69 -4.97
N TYR A 70 4.93 -3.47 -3.65
CA TYR A 70 5.30 -2.20 -3.06
C TYR A 70 6.77 -1.86 -3.38
N ILE A 71 7.71 -2.79 -3.14
CA ILE A 71 9.14 -2.58 -3.44
C ILE A 71 9.36 -2.27 -4.93
N GLN A 72 8.79 -3.08 -5.83
CA GLN A 72 8.88 -2.84 -7.27
C GLN A 72 8.29 -1.49 -7.70
N THR A 73 7.23 -1.05 -7.01
CA THR A 73 6.61 0.25 -7.29
C THR A 73 7.45 1.40 -6.76
N GLN A 74 8.04 1.25 -5.58
CA GLN A 74 8.98 2.23 -5.02
C GLN A 74 10.22 2.39 -5.89
N GLU A 75 10.69 1.32 -6.54
CA GLU A 75 11.78 1.42 -7.50
C GLU A 75 11.38 2.28 -8.70
N LYS A 76 10.17 2.09 -9.26
CA LYS A 76 9.63 2.94 -10.35
C LYS A 76 9.50 4.41 -9.93
N VAL A 77 9.10 4.66 -8.67
CA VAL A 77 9.06 6.01 -8.10
C VAL A 77 10.47 6.61 -8.08
N SER A 78 11.43 5.87 -7.55
CA SER A 78 12.84 6.29 -7.44
C SER A 78 13.47 6.58 -8.80
N GLN A 79 13.19 5.74 -9.80
CA GLN A 79 13.64 5.94 -11.18
C GLN A 79 13.02 7.19 -11.81
N LEU A 80 11.70 7.40 -11.64
CA LEU A 80 11.03 8.59 -12.18
C LEU A 80 11.52 9.87 -11.49
N PHE A 81 11.76 9.82 -10.19
CA PHE A 81 12.19 10.98 -9.40
C PHE A 81 13.54 11.54 -9.90
N LYS A 82 14.41 10.70 -10.47
CA LYS A 82 15.65 11.12 -11.13
C LYS A 82 15.42 11.94 -12.41
N ASN A 83 14.19 12.02 -12.93
CA ASN A 83 13.81 12.87 -14.06
C ASN A 83 12.85 13.98 -13.60
N PRO A 84 13.36 15.16 -13.20
CA PRO A 84 12.54 16.24 -12.65
C PRO A 84 11.45 16.74 -13.61
N LEU A 85 11.71 16.71 -14.93
CA LEU A 85 10.75 17.17 -15.93
C LEU A 85 9.54 16.24 -15.98
N GLU A 86 9.77 14.93 -16.10
CA GLU A 86 8.69 13.94 -16.13
C GLU A 86 7.97 13.81 -14.79
N TRP A 87 8.70 13.95 -13.67
CA TRP A 87 8.11 14.04 -12.34
C TRP A 87 7.13 15.22 -12.25
N THR A 88 7.59 16.42 -12.62
CA THR A 88 6.78 17.66 -12.58
C THR A 88 5.52 17.54 -13.44
N LYS A 89 5.62 16.99 -14.65
CA LYS A 89 4.45 16.75 -15.50
C LYS A 89 3.39 15.88 -14.81
N LYS A 90 3.80 14.81 -14.11
CA LYS A 90 2.86 13.97 -13.36
C LYS A 90 2.26 14.69 -12.16
N VAL A 91 3.03 15.51 -11.46
CA VAL A 91 2.54 16.33 -10.34
C VAL A 91 1.46 17.31 -10.82
N ILE A 92 1.74 18.08 -11.87
CA ILE A 92 0.78 19.05 -12.43
C ILE A 92 -0.53 18.34 -12.82
N ARG A 93 -0.44 17.20 -13.49
CA ARG A 93 -1.62 16.41 -13.87
C ARG A 93 -2.44 15.95 -12.66
N ASN A 94 -1.80 15.58 -11.56
CA ASN A 94 -2.50 15.25 -10.32
C ASN A 94 -3.20 16.48 -9.73
N ILE A 95 -2.55 17.65 -9.72
CA ILE A 95 -3.12 18.89 -9.19
C ILE A 95 -4.39 19.27 -9.98
N THR A 96 -4.30 19.28 -11.31
CA THR A 96 -5.42 19.73 -12.16
C THR A 96 -6.64 18.80 -12.14
N THR A 97 -6.45 17.52 -11.79
CA THR A 97 -7.53 16.52 -11.77
C THR A 97 -8.10 16.25 -10.38
N SER A 98 -7.57 16.91 -9.34
CA SER A 98 -7.99 16.72 -7.95
C SER A 98 -9.15 17.63 -7.51
N THR A 99 -9.64 18.53 -8.36
CA THR A 99 -10.67 19.52 -8.02
C THR A 99 -11.97 18.90 -7.49
N LYS A 100 -12.36 17.74 -8.00
CA LYS A 100 -13.54 16.98 -7.54
C LYS A 100 -13.50 16.55 -6.07
N PHE A 101 -12.34 16.61 -5.43
CA PHE A 101 -12.15 16.28 -4.01
C PHE A 101 -12.23 17.51 -3.10
N SER A 102 -12.55 18.69 -3.63
CA SER A 102 -12.80 19.89 -2.82
C SER A 102 -14.01 19.69 -1.91
N SER A 103 -13.90 20.17 -0.66
CA SER A 103 -15.01 20.23 0.30
C SER A 103 -16.19 21.00 -0.27
N ASP A 104 -15.94 22.10 -0.99
CA ASP A 104 -16.99 22.96 -1.54
C ASP A 104 -17.80 22.22 -2.61
N SER A 105 -17.14 21.39 -3.42
CA SER A 105 -17.81 20.53 -4.40
C SER A 105 -18.67 19.45 -3.73
N ILE A 106 -18.29 19.00 -2.54
CA ILE A 106 -19.06 18.02 -1.75
C ILE A 106 -20.26 18.71 -1.09
N VAL A 107 -20.07 19.87 -0.46
CA VAL A 107 -21.15 20.66 0.15
C VAL A 107 -22.19 21.03 -0.88
N PHE A 108 -21.77 21.52 -2.06
CA PHE A 108 -22.67 21.82 -3.15
C PHE A 108 -23.45 20.58 -3.62
N ARG A 109 -22.77 19.44 -3.79
CA ARG A 109 -23.44 18.19 -4.17
C ARG A 109 -24.45 17.76 -3.11
N GLN A 110 -24.10 17.83 -1.83
CA GLN A 110 -25.00 17.47 -0.74
C GLN A 110 -26.20 18.42 -0.64
N ALA A 111 -25.99 19.71 -0.84
CA ALA A 111 -27.06 20.70 -0.91
C ALA A 111 -28.08 20.34 -2.00
N ASN A 112 -27.59 20.01 -3.20
CA ASN A 112 -28.45 19.64 -4.32
C ASN A 112 -29.12 18.27 -4.11
N GLU A 113 -28.40 17.26 -3.62
CA GLU A 113 -28.90 15.88 -3.48
C GLU A 113 -29.88 15.71 -2.31
N LEU A 114 -29.65 16.42 -1.20
CA LEU A 114 -30.45 16.26 0.04
C LEU A 114 -31.51 17.35 0.19
N TYR A 115 -31.21 18.58 -0.26
CA TYR A 115 -32.04 19.75 0.00
C TYR A 115 -32.62 20.39 -1.28
N ASN A 116 -32.29 19.86 -2.48
CA ASN A 116 -32.71 20.41 -3.79
C ASN A 116 -32.46 21.92 -3.94
N LEU A 117 -31.36 22.40 -3.35
CA LEU A 117 -30.89 23.78 -3.51
C LEU A 117 -30.08 23.95 -4.80
#